data_AF-A0A9W7UWZ4-F1
#
_entry.id   AF-A0A9W7UWZ4-F1
#
_cell.length_a   1.000
_cell.length_b   1.000
_cell.length_c   1.000
_cell.angle_alpha   90.00
_cell.angle_beta   90.00
_cell.angle_gamma   90.00
#
_symmetry.space_group_name_H-M   'P 1'
#
loop_
_entity.id
_entity.type
_entity.pdbx_description
1 polymer ?
#
loop_
_entity_poly.entity_id
_entity_poly.type
_entity_poly.pdbx_seq_one_letter_code
_entity_poly.pdbx_strand_id
1 'polypeptide(L)'
;MSSKLDILREYNEDIQLINANEFKNINASLIPDLWVEVFSEYDREKRIKKILSIWKKYVDNNLSNTIAYLSEYLEDIELMISEDTYSILYTIKNQGGEDLYYEGRNPKDSFNNEELESSWREIPESIRDFYENVHNGFYDYTSESMGLMPLEAITYFGDEDLEWGIIDELEEPIKINLKTSFGFFSNGMGSYIAIDYENCKNNNAIFWSAKSQPKYNVHFWNFVDEWFVIGFE
;
A
#
# COMPACT_ATOMS: atom_id res chain seq x y z
N MET A 1 -25.72 -11.42 -9.95
CA MET A 1 -24.35 -10.96 -9.67
C MET A 1 -24.49 -9.60 -9.04
N SER A 2 -23.90 -9.40 -7.86
CA SER A 2 -23.77 -8.06 -7.28
C SER A 2 -22.94 -7.21 -8.25
N SER A 3 -23.26 -5.93 -8.44
CA SER A 3 -22.37 -5.06 -9.21
C SER A 3 -21.08 -4.83 -8.42
N LYS A 4 -19.97 -4.52 -9.09
CA LYS A 4 -18.71 -4.13 -8.44
C LYS A 4 -18.92 -3.06 -7.37
N LEU A 5 -19.71 -2.04 -7.67
CA LEU A 5 -20.02 -0.97 -6.72
C LEU A 5 -20.82 -1.46 -5.51
N ASP A 6 -21.71 -2.45 -5.68
CA ASP A 6 -22.43 -3.05 -4.55
C ASP A 6 -21.45 -3.78 -3.62
N ILE A 7 -20.45 -4.49 -4.15
CA ILE A 7 -19.40 -5.13 -3.34
C ILE A 7 -18.58 -4.09 -2.58
N LEU A 8 -18.12 -3.03 -3.25
CA LEU A 8 -17.32 -1.98 -2.59
C LEU A 8 -18.09 -1.29 -1.46
N ARG A 9 -19.41 -1.15 -1.62
CA ARG A 9 -20.30 -0.53 -0.62
C ARG A 9 -20.60 -1.39 0.59
N GLU A 10 -20.26 -2.68 0.56
CA GLU A 10 -20.29 -3.52 1.77
C GLU A 10 -19.21 -3.09 2.78
N TYR A 11 -18.14 -2.43 2.31
CA TYR A 11 -17.02 -1.97 3.12
C TYR A 11 -17.03 -0.46 3.37
N ASN A 12 -17.52 0.32 2.39
CA ASN A 12 -17.65 1.78 2.50
C ASN A 12 -18.91 2.24 1.75
N GLU A 13 -20.00 2.50 2.49
CA GLU A 13 -21.31 2.82 1.90
C GLU A 13 -21.27 4.08 1.02
N ASP A 14 -20.38 5.03 1.32
CA ASP A 14 -20.28 6.33 0.67
C ASP A 14 -19.37 6.33 -0.56
N ILE A 15 -18.74 5.20 -0.89
CA ILE A 15 -17.82 5.12 -2.03
C ILE A 15 -18.51 5.41 -3.36
N GLN A 16 -17.82 6.19 -4.20
CA GLN A 16 -18.25 6.50 -5.56
C GLN A 16 -17.10 6.28 -6.55
N LEU A 17 -17.41 5.66 -7.68
CA LEU A 17 -16.49 5.55 -8.81
C LEU A 17 -16.69 6.73 -9.76
N ILE A 18 -15.62 7.47 -10.02
CA ILE A 18 -15.62 8.65 -10.87
C ILE A 18 -15.48 8.24 -12.33
N ASN A 19 -16.51 8.54 -13.13
CA ASN A 19 -16.44 8.31 -14.57
C ASN A 19 -15.72 9.46 -15.31
N ALA A 20 -15.42 9.25 -16.60
CA ALA A 20 -14.63 10.21 -17.38
C ALA A 20 -15.32 11.60 -17.58
N ASN A 21 -16.64 11.70 -17.44
CA ASN A 21 -17.33 13.00 -17.50
C ASN A 21 -17.26 13.73 -16.16
N GLU A 22 -17.37 13.00 -15.05
CA GLU A 22 -17.22 13.55 -13.70
C GLU A 22 -15.78 13.99 -13.45
N PHE A 23 -14.80 13.21 -13.93
CA PHE A 23 -13.38 13.53 -13.85
C PHE A 23 -13.06 14.93 -14.41
N LYS A 24 -13.75 15.40 -15.46
CA LYS A 24 -13.54 16.75 -16.01
C LYS A 24 -13.84 17.89 -15.03
N ASN A 25 -14.65 17.59 -14.02
CA ASN A 25 -15.12 18.57 -13.05
C ASN A 25 -14.37 18.49 -11.72
N ILE A 26 -13.46 17.52 -11.53
CA ILE A 26 -12.67 17.45 -10.31
C ILE A 26 -11.68 18.60 -10.27
N ASN A 27 -11.39 19.09 -9.07
CA ASN A 27 -10.30 20.03 -8.88
C ASN A 27 -8.97 19.27 -8.96
N ALA A 28 -8.26 19.42 -10.08
CA ALA A 28 -6.98 18.74 -10.33
C ALA A 28 -5.91 19.00 -9.26
N SER A 29 -6.02 20.09 -8.48
CA SER A 29 -5.09 20.35 -7.37
C SER A 29 -5.22 19.37 -6.20
N LEU A 30 -6.31 18.60 -6.12
CA LEU A 30 -6.56 17.63 -5.05
C LEU A 30 -5.81 16.31 -5.26
N ILE A 31 -5.44 15.97 -6.50
CA ILE A 31 -4.74 14.71 -6.83
C ILE A 31 -3.36 14.99 -7.45
N PRO A 32 -2.48 13.98 -7.60
CA PRO A 32 -1.19 14.13 -8.26
C PRO A 32 -1.34 14.43 -9.74
N ASP A 33 -0.47 15.26 -10.30
CA ASP A 33 -0.46 15.57 -11.73
C ASP A 33 -0.35 14.30 -12.60
N LEU A 34 0.41 13.31 -12.12
CA LEU A 34 0.52 11.99 -12.77
C LEU A 34 -0.83 11.26 -12.83
N TRP A 35 -1.65 11.34 -11.79
CA TRP A 35 -3.00 10.77 -11.81
C TRP A 35 -3.91 11.56 -12.76
N VAL A 36 -3.75 12.88 -12.84
CA VAL A 36 -4.48 13.70 -13.82
C VAL A 36 -4.19 13.22 -15.23
N GLU A 37 -2.92 12.96 -15.56
CA GLU A 37 -2.53 12.43 -16.87
C GLU A 37 -3.08 11.02 -17.14
N VAL A 38 -3.13 10.16 -16.12
CA VAL A 38 -3.72 8.81 -16.20
C VAL A 38 -5.20 8.90 -16.52
N PHE A 39 -6.00 9.61 -15.71
CA PHE A 39 -7.46 9.62 -15.85
C PHE A 39 -8.00 10.58 -16.91
N SER A 40 -7.16 11.46 -17.46
CA SER A 40 -7.47 12.17 -18.71
C SER A 40 -7.52 11.24 -19.93
N GLU A 41 -7.02 10.00 -19.82
CA GLU A 41 -7.10 8.99 -20.87
C GLU A 41 -8.40 8.17 -20.78
N TYR A 42 -9.16 8.17 -21.88
CA TYR A 42 -10.43 7.46 -21.98
C TYR A 42 -10.24 5.98 -22.31
N ASP A 43 -9.15 5.65 -23.01
CA ASP A 43 -8.84 4.28 -23.38
C ASP A 43 -8.30 3.51 -22.16
N ARG A 44 -9.00 2.44 -21.79
CA ARG A 44 -8.67 1.59 -20.63
C ARG A 44 -7.23 1.06 -20.70
N GLU A 45 -6.81 0.51 -21.83
CA GLU A 45 -5.49 -0.10 -21.97
C GLU A 45 -4.37 0.94 -21.87
N LYS A 46 -4.57 2.13 -22.46
CA LYS A 46 -3.61 3.22 -22.33
C LYS A 46 -3.55 3.76 -20.90
N ARG A 47 -4.69 3.84 -20.20
CA ARG A 47 -4.73 4.24 -18.79
C ARG A 47 -3.93 3.27 -17.92
N ILE A 48 -4.12 1.96 -18.11
CA ILE A 48 -3.33 0.91 -17.46
C ILE A 48 -1.84 1.07 -17.75
N LYS A 49 -1.47 1.29 -19.02
CA LYS A 49 -0.05 1.52 -19.38
C LYS A 49 0.54 2.75 -18.69
N LYS A 50 -0.23 3.84 -18.57
CA LYS A 50 0.23 5.05 -17.87
C LYS A 50 0.45 4.78 -16.38
N ILE A 51 -0.48 4.13 -15.68
CA ILE A 51 -0.30 3.85 -14.25
C ILE A 51 0.88 2.89 -14.02
N LEU A 52 1.04 1.85 -14.84
CA LEU A 52 2.20 0.97 -14.75
C LEU A 52 3.52 1.68 -15.07
N SER A 53 3.49 2.74 -15.90
CA SER A 53 4.67 3.57 -16.12
C SER A 53 5.07 4.39 -14.88
N ILE A 54 4.11 4.78 -14.04
CA ILE A 54 4.37 5.43 -12.74
C ILE A 54 5.06 4.43 -11.81
N TRP A 55 4.52 3.22 -11.67
CA TRP A 55 5.15 2.15 -10.88
C TRP A 55 6.59 1.88 -11.35
N LYS A 56 6.81 1.67 -12.65
CA LYS A 56 8.16 1.47 -13.22
C LYS A 56 9.08 2.69 -13.05
N LYS A 57 8.54 3.91 -12.99
CA LYS A 57 9.40 5.09 -12.80
C LYS A 57 10.00 5.14 -11.40
N TYR A 58 9.23 4.74 -10.38
CA TYR A 58 9.61 4.96 -8.97
C TYR A 58 10.06 3.69 -8.25
N VAL A 59 9.57 2.51 -8.65
CA VAL A 59 9.78 1.26 -7.89
C VAL A 59 10.12 0.03 -8.76
N ASP A 60 10.56 0.21 -10.02
CA ASP A 60 10.83 -0.90 -10.97
C ASP A 60 11.65 -2.05 -10.35
N ASN A 61 12.84 -1.72 -9.83
CA ASN A 61 13.76 -2.71 -9.27
C ASN A 61 13.31 -3.26 -7.91
N ASN A 62 12.35 -2.59 -7.26
CA ASN A 62 11.89 -2.94 -5.92
C ASN A 62 10.65 -3.85 -5.97
N LEU A 63 9.77 -3.64 -6.95
CA LEU A 63 8.47 -4.31 -7.09
C LEU A 63 8.34 -4.98 -8.47
N SER A 64 9.43 -5.55 -8.97
CA SER A 64 9.49 -6.10 -10.33
C SER A 64 8.49 -7.23 -10.58
N ASN A 65 8.27 -8.11 -9.60
CA ASN A 65 7.33 -9.23 -9.75
C ASN A 65 5.88 -8.72 -9.67
N THR A 66 5.60 -7.79 -8.76
CA THR A 66 4.31 -7.10 -8.64
C THR A 66 3.96 -6.39 -9.95
N ILE A 67 4.91 -5.62 -10.52
CA ILE A 67 4.72 -4.92 -11.79
C ILE A 67 4.52 -5.91 -12.95
N ALA A 68 5.24 -7.03 -12.96
CA ALA A 68 5.06 -8.08 -13.96
C ALA A 68 3.65 -8.69 -13.86
N TYR A 69 3.20 -9.01 -12.66
CA TYR A 69 1.85 -9.53 -12.42
C TYR A 69 0.78 -8.53 -12.85
N LEU A 70 0.86 -7.28 -12.40
CA LEU A 70 -0.09 -6.22 -12.80
C LEU A 70 -0.06 -5.98 -14.31
N SER A 71 1.09 -6.14 -14.98
CA SER A 71 1.16 -5.99 -16.43
C SER A 71 0.38 -7.07 -17.20
N GLU A 72 0.18 -8.24 -16.60
CA GLU A 72 -0.51 -9.38 -17.20
C GLU A 72 -1.98 -9.48 -16.76
N TYR A 73 -2.28 -9.14 -15.51
CA TYR A 73 -3.57 -9.44 -14.86
C TYR A 73 -4.38 -8.20 -14.41
N LEU A 74 -3.87 -6.97 -14.58
CA LEU A 74 -4.65 -5.76 -14.27
C LEU A 74 -5.72 -5.53 -15.35
N GLU A 75 -6.98 -5.62 -14.96
CA GLU A 75 -8.13 -5.46 -15.88
C GLU A 75 -8.60 -4.02 -16.01
N ASP A 76 -8.57 -3.26 -14.90
CA ASP A 76 -8.98 -1.86 -14.92
C ASP A 76 -8.37 -1.07 -13.77
N ILE A 77 -8.30 0.25 -13.96
CA ILE A 77 -8.11 1.21 -12.89
C ILE A 77 -9.14 2.34 -12.98
N GLU A 78 -9.75 2.61 -11.83
CA GLU A 78 -10.81 3.61 -11.68
C GLU A 78 -10.44 4.59 -10.57
N LEU A 79 -10.77 5.86 -10.76
CA LEU A 79 -10.67 6.84 -9.68
C LEU A 79 -11.91 6.69 -8.81
N MET A 80 -11.72 6.64 -7.50
CA MET A 80 -12.81 6.62 -6.53
C MET A 80 -12.68 7.78 -5.55
N ILE A 81 -13.81 8.13 -4.93
CA ILE A 81 -13.89 9.17 -3.90
C ILE A 81 -14.72 8.67 -2.73
N SER A 82 -14.24 8.92 -1.52
CA SER A 82 -14.97 8.75 -0.27
C SER A 82 -14.58 9.87 0.69
N GLU A 83 -15.56 10.49 1.36
CA GLU A 83 -15.34 11.57 2.33
C GLU A 83 -14.37 12.66 1.86
N ASP A 84 -14.51 13.09 0.60
CA ASP A 84 -13.65 14.09 -0.08
C ASP A 84 -12.18 13.66 -0.36
N THR A 85 -11.82 12.42 -0.04
CA THR A 85 -10.52 11.82 -0.37
C THR A 85 -10.58 11.01 -1.65
N TYR A 86 -9.54 11.10 -2.47
CA TYR A 86 -9.45 10.37 -3.73
C TYR A 86 -8.52 9.17 -3.60
N SER A 87 -8.86 8.07 -4.25
CA SER A 87 -7.98 6.91 -4.38
C SER A 87 -8.16 6.23 -5.72
N ILE A 88 -7.21 5.36 -6.09
CA ILE A 88 -7.30 4.54 -7.29
C ILE A 88 -7.70 3.14 -6.88
N LEU A 89 -8.81 2.66 -7.42
CA LEU A 89 -9.20 1.26 -7.38
C LEU A 89 -8.54 0.50 -8.51
N TYR A 90 -7.90 -0.61 -8.18
CA TYR A 90 -7.35 -1.59 -9.11
C TYR A 90 -8.25 -2.81 -9.13
N THR A 91 -8.72 -3.20 -10.32
CA THR A 91 -9.38 -4.50 -10.53
C THR A 91 -8.34 -5.47 -11.11
N ILE A 92 -7.87 -6.40 -10.30
CA ILE A 92 -6.80 -7.35 -10.64
C ILE A 92 -7.43 -8.75 -10.76
N LYS A 93 -7.10 -9.51 -11.79
CA LYS A 93 -7.48 -10.92 -11.88
C LYS A 93 -6.51 -11.81 -11.12
N ASN A 94 -7.00 -12.66 -10.21
CA ASN A 94 -6.19 -13.74 -9.69
C ASN A 94 -6.06 -14.89 -10.70
N GLN A 95 -5.19 -15.87 -10.41
CA GLN A 95 -5.00 -17.05 -11.28
C GLN A 95 -6.27 -17.91 -11.41
N GLY A 96 -7.18 -17.83 -10.43
CA GLY A 96 -8.49 -18.47 -10.46
C GLY A 96 -9.52 -17.76 -11.35
N GLY A 97 -9.21 -16.56 -11.85
CA GLY A 97 -10.09 -15.73 -12.66
C GLY A 97 -11.09 -14.89 -11.86
N GLU A 98 -10.91 -14.77 -10.54
CA GLU A 98 -11.70 -13.90 -9.65
C GLU A 98 -11.14 -12.48 -9.65
N ASP A 99 -12.00 -11.50 -9.39
CA ASP A 99 -11.59 -10.10 -9.27
C ASP A 99 -11.13 -9.82 -7.84
N LEU A 100 -9.92 -9.29 -7.71
CA LEU A 100 -9.38 -8.69 -6.50
C LEU A 100 -9.44 -7.17 -6.63
N TYR A 101 -9.76 -6.50 -5.53
CA TYR A 101 -9.88 -5.05 -5.46
C TYR A 101 -8.78 -4.50 -4.56
N TYR A 102 -7.79 -3.83 -5.15
CA TYR A 102 -6.73 -3.16 -4.42
C TYR A 102 -6.91 -1.65 -4.49
N GLU A 103 -6.62 -0.96 -3.40
CA GLU A 103 -6.70 0.49 -3.29
C GLU A 103 -5.31 1.09 -3.18
N GLY A 104 -5.00 2.07 -4.05
CA GLY A 104 -3.88 2.98 -3.87
C GLY A 104 -4.38 4.37 -3.49
N ARG A 105 -4.12 4.83 -2.25
CA ARG A 105 -4.60 6.15 -1.80
C ARG A 105 -3.74 7.29 -2.35
N ASN A 106 -4.27 8.51 -2.27
CA ASN A 106 -3.64 9.70 -2.85
C ASN A 106 -2.38 10.14 -2.07
N PRO A 107 -1.20 10.19 -2.73
CA PRO A 107 0.04 10.70 -2.14
C PRO A 107 -0.01 12.15 -1.62
N LYS A 108 -0.99 12.96 -2.06
CA LYS A 108 -1.11 14.37 -1.64
C LYS A 108 -1.93 14.56 -0.38
N ASP A 109 -2.64 13.54 0.06
CA ASP A 109 -3.45 13.65 1.26
C ASP A 109 -2.54 13.84 2.46
N SER A 110 -2.92 14.74 3.36
CA SER A 110 -2.30 14.80 4.67
C SER A 110 -2.72 13.57 5.46
N PHE A 111 -1.76 12.91 6.09
CA PHE A 111 -2.02 11.85 7.06
C PHE A 111 -1.85 12.39 8.47
N ASN A 112 -2.33 11.65 9.46
CA ASN A 112 -2.16 11.98 10.87
C ASN A 112 -1.44 10.81 11.56
N ASN A 113 -0.13 10.90 11.68
CA ASN A 113 0.70 9.91 12.39
C ASN A 113 1.95 10.63 12.92
N GLU A 114 1.82 11.27 14.08
CA GLU A 114 2.83 12.21 14.63
C GLU A 114 4.23 11.59 14.71
N GLU A 115 4.31 10.31 15.13
CA GLU A 115 5.60 9.63 15.29
C GLU A 115 6.27 9.34 13.94
N LEU A 116 5.49 8.92 12.94
CA LEU A 116 6.00 8.72 11.59
C LEU A 116 6.36 10.06 10.93
N GLU A 117 5.53 11.10 11.09
CA GLU A 117 5.79 12.44 10.55
C GLU A 117 7.12 13.00 11.05
N SER A 118 7.38 12.87 12.36
CA SER A 118 8.63 13.35 12.98
C SER A 118 9.87 12.59 12.46
N SER A 119 9.69 11.33 12.07
CA SER A 119 10.76 10.42 11.66
C SER A 119 10.82 10.20 10.14
N TRP A 120 9.96 10.83 9.34
CA TRP A 120 9.77 10.49 7.93
C TRP A 120 11.07 10.58 7.11
N ARG A 121 11.91 11.58 7.42
CA ARG A 121 13.22 11.77 6.76
C ARG A 121 14.26 10.68 7.06
N GLU A 122 14.06 9.90 8.12
CA GLU A 122 14.93 8.79 8.49
C GLU A 122 14.54 7.47 7.80
N ILE A 123 13.29 7.37 7.32
CA ILE A 123 12.81 6.21 6.55
C ILE A 123 13.65 6.05 5.27
N PRO A 124 13.92 4.84 4.75
CA PRO A 124 14.63 4.68 3.49
C PRO A 124 13.98 5.46 2.33
N GLU A 125 14.80 6.15 1.54
CA GLU A 125 14.35 6.98 0.40
C GLU A 125 13.45 6.22 -0.56
N SER A 126 13.81 4.98 -0.91
CA SER A 126 12.99 4.17 -1.81
C SER A 126 11.57 3.91 -1.29
N ILE A 127 11.37 3.79 0.03
CA ILE A 127 10.05 3.64 0.66
C ILE A 127 9.29 4.96 0.54
N ARG A 128 9.94 6.07 0.88
CA ARG A 128 9.33 7.40 0.67
C ARG A 128 8.94 7.63 -0.78
N ASP A 129 9.78 7.25 -1.75
CA ASP A 129 9.50 7.42 -3.17
C ASP A 129 8.19 6.73 -3.58
N PHE A 130 7.91 5.54 -3.05
CA PHE A 130 6.63 4.88 -3.25
C PHE A 130 5.47 5.72 -2.69
N TYR A 131 5.55 6.10 -1.41
CA TYR A 131 4.46 6.82 -0.73
C TYR A 131 4.20 8.22 -1.28
N GLU A 132 5.25 8.91 -1.73
CA GLU A 132 5.19 10.29 -2.21
C GLU A 132 4.83 10.38 -3.71
N ASN A 133 5.07 9.33 -4.49
CA ASN A 133 4.94 9.39 -5.96
C ASN A 133 4.07 8.32 -6.60
N VAL A 134 3.92 7.15 -5.97
CA VAL A 134 3.10 6.05 -6.49
C VAL A 134 1.72 6.13 -5.84
N HIS A 135 1.64 5.81 -4.54
CA HIS A 135 0.41 5.80 -3.75
C HIS A 135 0.70 5.97 -2.25
N ASN A 136 -0.20 6.61 -1.50
CA ASN A 136 -0.24 6.51 -0.05
C ASN A 136 -0.76 5.12 0.37
N GLY A 137 0.12 4.12 0.37
CA GLY A 137 -0.26 2.72 0.59
C GLY A 137 -0.85 2.05 -0.65
N PHE A 138 -0.85 0.72 -0.65
CA PHE A 138 -1.46 -0.12 -1.67
C PHE A 138 -1.83 -1.47 -1.05
N TYR A 139 -3.12 -1.72 -0.86
CA TYR A 139 -3.62 -2.86 -0.08
C TYR A 139 -4.95 -3.40 -0.62
N ASP A 140 -5.33 -4.61 -0.22
CA ASP A 140 -6.61 -5.22 -0.56
C ASP A 140 -7.75 -4.44 0.11
N TYR A 141 -8.59 -3.81 -0.70
CA TYR A 141 -9.67 -2.93 -0.27
C TYR A 141 -10.68 -3.63 0.63
N THR A 142 -10.93 -4.93 0.43
CA THR A 142 -11.96 -5.68 1.18
C THR A 142 -11.49 -6.10 2.57
N SER A 143 -10.19 -6.19 2.78
CA SER A 143 -9.61 -6.57 4.07
C SER A 143 -8.87 -5.45 4.78
N GLU A 144 -8.66 -4.32 4.10
CA GLU A 144 -7.75 -3.25 4.52
C GLU A 144 -6.35 -3.76 4.91
N SER A 145 -5.88 -4.77 4.19
CA SER A 145 -4.67 -5.50 4.52
C SER A 145 -4.05 -6.16 3.29
N MET A 146 -3.11 -7.09 3.50
CA MET A 146 -2.35 -7.75 2.44
C MET A 146 -1.66 -6.73 1.52
N GLY A 147 -1.01 -5.76 2.13
CA GLY A 147 -0.41 -4.68 1.36
C GLY A 147 0.38 -3.68 2.17
N LEU A 148 0.87 -2.66 1.48
CA LEU A 148 1.46 -1.48 2.07
C LEU A 148 0.34 -0.63 2.68
N MET A 149 0.42 -0.40 3.98
CA MET A 149 -0.60 0.35 4.72
C MET A 149 -0.51 1.84 4.37
N PRO A 150 -1.63 2.57 4.32
CA PRO A 150 -1.56 4.03 4.19
C PRO A 150 -0.87 4.64 5.41
N LEU A 151 -0.23 5.80 5.25
CA LEU A 151 0.67 6.41 6.24
C LEU A 151 0.01 6.62 7.62
N GLU A 152 -1.28 6.97 7.62
CA GLU A 152 -2.11 7.11 8.82
C GLU A 152 -2.36 5.78 9.57
N ALA A 153 -2.24 4.64 8.88
CA ALA A 153 -2.47 3.30 9.43
C ALA A 153 -1.17 2.48 9.63
N ILE A 154 -0.01 3.06 9.31
CA ILE A 154 1.29 2.44 9.59
C ILE A 154 1.43 2.25 11.10
N THR A 155 1.68 1.01 11.51
CA THR A 155 1.78 0.64 12.92
C THR A 155 3.09 1.13 13.52
N TYR A 156 3.03 2.02 14.50
CA TYR A 156 4.18 2.38 15.32
C TYR A 156 4.40 1.34 16.42
N PHE A 157 5.56 0.68 16.42
CA PHE A 157 5.80 -0.44 17.34
C PHE A 157 6.07 0.00 18.77
N GLY A 158 6.47 1.26 18.98
CA GLY A 158 6.73 1.84 20.29
C GLY A 158 5.49 2.45 20.95
N ASP A 159 4.31 2.27 20.37
CA ASP A 159 3.04 2.68 20.97
C ASP A 159 2.81 1.92 22.28
N GLU A 160 2.62 2.67 23.38
CA GLU A 160 2.43 2.10 24.72
C GLU A 160 1.06 1.41 24.86
N ASP A 161 0.09 1.74 24.01
CA ASP A 161 -1.22 1.08 23.98
C ASP A 161 -1.20 -0.24 23.20
N LEU A 162 -0.13 -0.53 22.44
CA LEU A 162 0.07 -1.79 21.73
C LEU A 162 0.87 -2.79 22.57
N GLU A 163 0.17 -3.77 23.15
CA GLU A 163 0.81 -4.89 23.84
C GLU A 163 1.24 -6.00 22.88
N TRP A 164 2.54 -6.08 22.63
CA TRP A 164 3.15 -7.16 21.86
C TRP A 164 3.32 -8.43 22.70
N GLY A 165 2.24 -9.17 22.95
CA GLY A 165 2.27 -10.37 23.78
C GLY A 165 3.32 -11.42 23.37
N ILE A 166 3.70 -11.44 22.09
CA ILE A 166 4.76 -12.32 21.58
C ILE A 166 6.14 -12.04 22.20
N ILE A 167 6.42 -10.82 22.67
CA ILE A 167 7.74 -10.42 23.20
C ILE A 167 8.11 -11.25 24.44
N ASP A 168 7.14 -11.52 25.31
CA ASP A 168 7.34 -12.32 26.52
C ASP A 168 7.55 -13.82 26.22
N GLU A 169 7.14 -14.26 25.03
CA GLU A 169 7.19 -15.65 24.58
C GLU A 169 8.38 -15.94 23.64
N LEU A 170 9.21 -14.94 23.33
CA LEU A 170 10.34 -15.12 22.41
C LEU A 170 11.41 -16.06 22.97
N GLU A 171 11.90 -16.95 22.12
CA GLU A 171 13.06 -17.81 22.44
C GLU A 171 14.34 -16.98 22.56
N GLU A 172 14.48 -15.95 21.72
CA GLU A 172 15.58 -14.98 21.74
C GLU A 172 15.07 -13.55 21.97
N PRO A 173 15.78 -12.72 22.75
CA PRO A 173 15.36 -11.35 23.00
C PRO A 173 15.22 -10.54 21.71
N ILE A 174 14.33 -9.56 21.73
CA ILE A 174 14.12 -8.65 20.60
C ILE A 174 15.42 -7.91 20.24
N LYS A 175 15.69 -7.79 18.92
CA LYS A 175 16.95 -7.22 18.39
C LYS A 175 16.75 -5.87 17.67
N ILE A 176 15.60 -5.25 17.84
CA ILE A 176 15.23 -3.94 17.28
C ILE A 176 14.80 -2.99 18.38
N ASN A 177 14.86 -1.70 18.08
CA ASN A 177 14.30 -0.66 18.93
C ASN A 177 12.86 -0.38 18.49
N LEU A 178 11.89 -0.76 19.32
CA LEU A 178 10.46 -0.58 19.01
C LEU A 178 10.11 0.91 18.78
N LYS A 179 10.78 1.82 19.48
CA LYS A 179 10.55 3.27 19.38
C LYS A 179 11.03 3.89 18.07
N THR A 180 11.76 3.14 17.28
CA THR A 180 12.23 3.56 15.96
C THR A 180 11.71 2.64 14.86
N SER A 181 10.73 1.78 15.20
CA SER A 181 10.21 0.73 14.34
C SER A 181 8.78 1.01 13.88
N PHE A 182 8.54 0.86 12.58
CA PHE A 182 7.24 1.06 11.94
C PHE A 182 6.88 -0.11 11.02
N GLY A 183 5.68 -0.65 11.14
CA GLY A 183 5.14 -1.72 10.28
C GLY A 183 4.45 -1.14 9.04
N PHE A 184 5.16 -1.15 7.90
CA PHE A 184 4.69 -0.55 6.64
C PHE A 184 3.80 -1.47 5.81
N PHE A 185 4.01 -2.78 5.90
CA PHE A 185 3.16 -3.78 5.25
C PHE A 185 2.42 -4.56 6.33
N SER A 186 1.15 -4.89 6.12
CA SER A 186 0.37 -5.78 7.00
C SER A 186 -0.32 -6.86 6.18
N ASN A 187 -0.39 -8.08 6.73
CA ASN A 187 -1.21 -9.16 6.17
C ASN A 187 -2.59 -9.29 6.84
N GLY A 188 -2.95 -8.36 7.74
CA GLY A 188 -4.23 -8.38 8.46
C GLY A 188 -4.32 -9.43 9.58
N MET A 189 -3.30 -10.27 9.76
CA MET A 189 -3.28 -11.36 10.74
C MET A 189 -2.17 -11.18 11.79
N GLY A 190 -1.72 -9.94 11.99
CA GLY A 190 -0.68 -9.59 12.97
C GLY A 190 0.76 -9.84 12.49
N SER A 191 0.99 -9.97 11.17
CA SER A 191 2.33 -9.98 10.59
C SER A 191 2.58 -8.70 9.82
N TYR A 192 3.82 -8.19 9.95
CA TYR A 192 4.24 -6.94 9.35
C TYR A 192 5.61 -7.05 8.68
N ILE A 193 5.82 -6.27 7.63
CA ILE A 193 7.18 -5.91 7.18
C ILE A 193 7.50 -4.55 7.79
N ALA A 194 8.43 -4.53 8.73
CA ALA A 194 8.75 -3.37 9.53
C ALA A 194 10.15 -2.81 9.25
N ILE A 195 10.28 -1.51 9.40
CA ILE A 195 11.53 -0.76 9.32
C ILE A 195 11.85 -0.20 10.70
N ASP A 196 13.01 -0.59 11.23
CA ASP A 196 13.69 0.14 12.31
C ASP A 196 14.62 1.16 11.66
N TYR A 197 14.28 2.46 11.72
CA TYR A 197 15.04 3.48 10.98
C TYR A 197 16.48 3.67 11.51
N GLU A 198 16.80 3.20 12.72
CA GLU A 198 18.18 3.18 13.22
C GLU A 198 18.98 1.99 12.65
N ASN A 199 18.30 1.01 12.04
CA ASN A 199 18.88 -0.22 11.50
C ASN A 199 18.32 -0.59 10.12
N CYS A 200 18.16 0.39 9.22
CA CYS A 200 17.53 0.20 7.90
C CYS A 200 18.48 0.33 6.70
N LYS A 201 19.81 0.31 6.92
CA LYS A 201 20.79 0.48 5.84
C LYS A 201 20.58 -0.56 4.73
N ASN A 202 20.59 -0.12 3.47
CA ASN A 202 20.29 -0.95 2.30
C ASN A 202 18.91 -1.64 2.38
N ASN A 203 17.89 -0.91 2.85
CA ASN A 203 16.52 -1.43 3.03
C ASN A 203 16.45 -2.67 3.93
N ASN A 204 17.33 -2.73 4.93
CA ASN A 204 17.27 -3.74 5.98
C ASN A 204 15.95 -3.59 6.75
N ALA A 205 15.26 -4.70 6.97
CA ALA A 205 13.93 -4.75 7.54
C ALA A 205 13.76 -5.98 8.44
N ILE A 206 12.56 -6.06 9.02
CA ILE A 206 12.13 -7.11 9.93
C ILE A 206 10.82 -7.68 9.42
N PHE A 207 10.74 -9.00 9.29
CA PHE A 207 9.45 -9.67 9.25
C PHE A 207 9.01 -9.91 10.69
N TRP A 208 8.04 -9.13 11.15
CA TRP A 208 7.41 -9.25 12.46
C TRP A 208 6.17 -10.13 12.37
N SER A 209 5.92 -10.94 13.40
CA SER A 209 4.74 -11.78 13.52
C SER A 209 4.34 -11.84 14.97
N ALA A 210 3.05 -11.61 15.25
CA ALA A 210 2.48 -11.78 16.59
C ALA A 210 2.49 -13.24 17.09
N LYS A 211 2.96 -14.21 16.28
CA LYS A 211 2.87 -15.65 16.57
C LYS A 211 4.22 -16.37 16.59
N SER A 212 5.31 -15.69 16.25
CA SER A 212 6.61 -16.34 16.09
C SER A 212 7.76 -15.36 16.24
N GLN A 213 8.96 -15.88 16.51
CA GLN A 213 10.21 -15.10 16.52
C GLN A 213 10.32 -14.20 15.26
N PRO A 214 10.61 -12.90 15.41
CA PRO A 214 10.83 -12.01 14.28
C PRO A 214 12.01 -12.50 13.42
N LYS A 215 11.86 -12.40 12.09
CA LYS A 215 12.98 -12.65 11.18
C LYS A 215 13.66 -11.32 10.89
N TYR A 216 14.90 -11.20 11.35
CA TYR A 216 15.74 -10.02 11.15
C TYR A 216 16.54 -10.13 9.86
N ASN A 217 17.09 -8.99 9.43
CA ASN A 217 17.96 -8.87 8.27
C ASN A 217 17.32 -9.33 6.96
N VAL A 218 16.00 -9.10 6.84
CA VAL A 218 15.29 -9.28 5.59
C VAL A 218 15.42 -8.01 4.75
N HIS A 219 15.27 -8.13 3.42
CA HIS A 219 15.25 -6.96 2.55
C HIS A 219 13.80 -6.52 2.35
N PHE A 220 13.48 -5.26 2.71
CA PHE A 220 12.11 -4.71 2.72
C PHE A 220 11.37 -5.02 1.43
N TRP A 221 11.92 -4.57 0.30
CA TRP A 221 11.27 -4.69 -1.00
C TRP A 221 11.15 -6.11 -1.50
N ASN A 222 12.10 -6.99 -1.18
CA ASN A 222 12.01 -8.38 -1.61
C ASN A 222 10.80 -9.07 -0.96
N PHE A 223 10.58 -8.78 0.33
CA PHE A 223 9.43 -9.29 1.04
C PHE A 223 8.14 -8.65 0.56
N VAL A 224 8.08 -7.33 0.40
CA VAL A 224 6.87 -6.66 -0.10
C VAL A 224 6.49 -7.16 -1.49
N ASP A 225 7.46 -7.29 -2.41
CA ASP A 225 7.23 -7.78 -3.77
C ASP A 225 6.71 -9.23 -3.78
N GLU A 226 7.28 -10.10 -2.95
CA GLU A 226 6.83 -11.49 -2.81
C GLU A 226 5.41 -11.58 -2.20
N TRP A 227 5.14 -10.80 -1.15
CA TRP A 227 3.86 -10.84 -0.45
C TRP A 227 2.73 -10.21 -1.25
N PHE A 228 2.99 -9.20 -2.09
CA PHE A 228 1.98 -8.73 -3.04
C PHE A 228 1.58 -9.82 -4.02
N VAL A 229 2.54 -10.53 -4.60
CA VAL A 229 2.24 -11.63 -5.53
C VAL A 229 1.45 -12.74 -4.83
N ILE A 230 1.82 -13.11 -3.60
CA ILE A 230 1.03 -14.06 -2.79
C ILE A 230 -0.39 -13.54 -2.54
N GLY A 231 -0.56 -12.24 -2.29
CA GLY A 231 -1.85 -11.61 -2.11
C GLY A 231 -2.70 -11.53 -3.39
N PHE A 232 -2.09 -11.69 -4.57
CA PHE A 232 -2.79 -11.74 -5.84
C PHE A 232 -3.18 -13.14 -6.30
N GLU A 233 -2.61 -14.19 -5.71
CA GLU A 233 -2.84 -15.60 -6.08
C GLU A 233 -3.98 -16.26 -5.28
#